data_AF-A0A2J6TDH2-F1
#
_entry.id   AF-A0A2J6TDH2-F1
#
_cell.length_a   1.000
_cell.length_b   1.000
_cell.length_c   1.000
_cell.angle_alpha   90.00
_cell.angle_beta   90.00
_cell.angle_gamma   90.00
#
_symmetry.space_group_name_H-M   'P 1'
#
loop_
_entity.id
_entity.type
_entity.pdbx_description
1 polymer ?
#
loop_
_entity_poly.entity_id
_entity_poly.type
_entity_poly.pdbx_seq_one_letter_code
_entity_poly.pdbx_strand_id
1 'polypeptide(L)'
;MPRVLLFCTAEEAKPFVRRVLGNQTPEDKIFYLVESRAGPSDGQGFKTELNDDETFETDFIGASEQDCQQWAVEKQSQHNIIEQDIIAIADVRSVTDSTLLMQHYVHKEADGEEPLQFGRYGVLPRERDTWHDFRIDPSGADNVLAALEYVTFEVSYPVYFGHKEELTDEHGVFDVARAQRLMEDEDPSIFEF
;
A
#
# COMPACT_ATOMS: atom_id res chain seq x y z
N MET A 1 -14.95 -2.35 -6.84
CA MET A 1 -13.84 -2.81 -6.00
C MET A 1 -13.46 -1.66 -5.09
N PRO A 2 -13.19 -1.89 -3.79
CA PRO A 2 -12.58 -0.89 -2.94
C PRO A 2 -11.23 -0.42 -3.53
N ARG A 3 -10.75 0.75 -3.10
CA ARG A 3 -9.51 1.34 -3.63
C ARG A 3 -8.64 1.88 -2.51
N VAL A 4 -7.34 1.87 -2.76
CA VAL A 4 -6.30 2.32 -1.85
C VAL A 4 -6.27 3.85 -1.81
N LEU A 5 -6.18 4.42 -0.61
CA LEU A 5 -6.00 5.87 -0.46
C LEU A 5 -4.60 6.27 -0.89
N LEU A 6 -4.49 7.23 -1.80
CA LEU A 6 -3.24 7.82 -2.26
C LEU A 6 -3.09 9.23 -1.68
N PHE A 7 -2.14 9.39 -0.76
CA PHE A 7 -1.76 10.67 -0.19
C PHE A 7 -0.61 11.29 -0.98
N CYS A 8 -0.61 12.62 -1.09
CA CYS A 8 0.50 13.40 -1.61
C CYS A 8 1.04 14.26 -0.47
N THR A 9 2.26 14.00 0.00
CA THR A 9 2.83 14.69 1.16
C THR A 9 3.89 15.72 0.81
N ALA A 10 4.32 15.79 -0.46
CA ALA A 10 5.27 16.78 -0.96
C ALA A 10 4.71 17.51 -2.19
N GLU A 11 4.97 18.82 -2.30
CA GLU A 11 4.54 19.62 -3.45
C GLU A 11 5.17 19.12 -4.75
N GLU A 12 6.44 18.77 -4.67
CA GLU A 12 7.23 18.27 -5.78
C GLU A 12 6.70 16.91 -6.29
N ALA A 13 5.95 16.17 -5.47
CA ALA A 13 5.37 14.88 -5.81
C ALA A 13 4.05 14.98 -6.60
N LYS A 14 3.44 16.16 -6.72
CA LYS A 14 2.19 16.34 -7.49
C LYS A 14 2.27 15.83 -8.94
N PRO A 15 3.35 16.07 -9.73
CA PRO A 15 3.50 15.49 -11.06
C PRO A 15 3.60 13.95 -11.05
N PHE A 16 4.23 13.38 -10.02
CA PHE A 16 4.31 11.92 -9.85
C PHE A 16 2.93 11.32 -9.60
N VAL A 17 2.12 11.94 -8.73
CA VAL A 17 0.74 11.51 -8.45
C VAL A 17 -0.11 11.50 -9.71
N ARG A 18 -0.01 12.53 -10.55
CA ARG A 18 -0.70 12.55 -11.86
C ARG A 18 -0.33 11.35 -12.72
N ARG A 19 0.97 11.04 -12.82
CA ARG A 19 1.45 9.87 -13.59
C ARG A 19 0.90 8.57 -13.02
N VAL A 20 0.89 8.40 -11.69
CA VAL A 20 0.38 7.19 -11.04
C VAL A 20 -1.11 7.01 -11.31
N LEU A 21 -1.91 8.08 -11.21
CA LEU A 21 -3.36 8.02 -11.48
C LEU A 21 -3.67 7.88 -12.99
N GLY A 22 -2.88 8.52 -13.85
CA GLY A 22 -3.09 8.53 -15.31
C GLY A 22 -2.61 7.28 -16.04
N ASN A 23 -1.67 6.52 -15.46
CA ASN A 23 -1.15 5.29 -16.07
C ASN A 23 -2.06 4.06 -15.82
N GLN A 24 -3.17 4.22 -15.11
CA GLN A 24 -4.11 3.13 -14.82
C GLN A 24 -5.14 3.02 -15.94
N THR A 25 -5.42 1.79 -16.39
CA THR A 25 -6.59 1.55 -17.25
C THR A 25 -7.87 1.79 -16.43
N PRO A 26 -9.02 2.09 -17.05
CA PRO A 26 -10.28 2.24 -16.32
C PRO A 26 -10.62 1.05 -15.40
N GLU A 27 -10.25 -0.16 -15.83
CA GLU A 27 -10.41 -1.40 -15.10
C GLU A 27 -9.41 -1.55 -13.94
N ASP A 28 -8.20 -1.01 -14.08
CA ASP A 28 -7.08 -1.15 -13.12
C ASP A 28 -6.92 0.07 -12.20
N LYS A 29 -7.94 0.92 -12.10
CA LYS A 29 -7.84 2.09 -11.22
C LYS A 29 -7.92 1.66 -9.74
N ILE A 30 -6.78 1.54 -9.09
CA ILE A 30 -6.69 1.07 -7.69
C ILE A 30 -6.58 2.19 -6.66
N PHE A 31 -6.40 3.46 -7.08
CA PHE A 31 -6.21 4.57 -6.14
C PHE A 31 -7.38 5.54 -6.05
N TYR A 32 -7.50 6.13 -4.87
CA TYR A 32 -8.29 7.31 -4.55
C TYR A 32 -7.39 8.42 -4.02
N LEU A 33 -7.30 9.55 -4.72
CA LEU A 33 -6.53 10.69 -4.28
C LEU A 33 -7.18 11.36 -3.05
N VAL A 34 -6.40 11.55 -1.99
CA VAL A 34 -6.85 12.25 -0.78
C VAL A 34 -6.49 13.74 -0.86
N GLU A 35 -7.50 14.57 -1.17
CA GLU A 35 -7.36 16.02 -1.29
C GLU A 35 -7.65 16.77 0.03
N SER A 36 -8.53 16.26 0.91
CA SER A 36 -8.90 16.99 2.13
C SER A 36 -8.96 16.14 3.39
N ARG A 37 -8.54 16.73 4.51
CA ARG A 37 -8.68 16.15 5.85
C ARG A 37 -10.14 15.99 6.29
N ALA A 38 -11.06 16.78 5.73
CA ALA A 38 -12.49 16.60 5.98
C ALA A 38 -13.02 15.28 5.40
N GLY A 39 -12.35 14.74 4.37
CA GLY A 39 -12.88 13.71 3.49
C GLY A 39 -13.76 14.30 2.38
N PRO A 40 -14.30 13.46 1.48
CA PRO A 40 -15.18 13.91 0.41
C PRO A 40 -16.45 14.54 1.00
N SER A 41 -16.75 15.78 0.64
CA SER A 41 -17.80 16.59 1.30
C SER A 41 -19.20 16.38 0.70
N ASP A 42 -19.27 15.75 -0.48
CA ASP A 42 -20.35 15.98 -1.44
C ASP A 42 -20.77 14.70 -2.19
N GLY A 43 -20.46 13.53 -1.64
CA GLY A 43 -20.93 12.24 -2.16
C GLY A 43 -20.37 11.85 -3.53
N GLN A 44 -19.56 12.71 -4.16
CA GLN A 44 -18.86 12.43 -5.42
C GLN A 44 -17.67 11.46 -5.26
N GLY A 45 -17.35 11.08 -4.01
CA GLY A 45 -16.23 10.18 -3.71
C GLY A 45 -14.89 10.88 -3.87
N PHE A 46 -13.83 10.08 -3.90
CA PHE A 46 -12.48 10.57 -4.12
C PHE A 46 -12.14 10.54 -5.61
N LYS A 47 -11.23 11.43 -6.04
CA LYS A 47 -10.74 11.43 -7.41
C LYS A 47 -9.93 10.17 -7.71
N THR A 48 -10.08 9.68 -8.93
CA THR A 48 -9.40 8.47 -9.43
C THR A 48 -8.54 8.73 -10.65
N GLU A 49 -8.61 9.95 -11.17
CA GLU A 49 -7.86 10.43 -12.32
C GLU A 49 -7.68 11.93 -12.16
N LEU A 50 -6.64 12.46 -12.80
CA LEU A 50 -6.40 13.89 -12.96
C LEU A 50 -6.16 14.13 -14.45
N ASN A 51 -6.72 15.19 -15.01
CA ASN A 51 -6.42 15.56 -16.40
C ASN A 51 -4.97 16.09 -16.50
N ASP A 52 -4.37 16.02 -17.70
CA ASP A 52 -2.97 16.44 -17.94
C ASP A 52 -2.68 17.87 -17.45
N ASP A 53 -3.64 18.77 -17.62
CA ASP A 53 -3.56 20.18 -17.22
C ASP A 53 -4.23 20.48 -15.87
N GLU A 54 -4.78 19.47 -15.19
CA GLU A 54 -5.48 19.67 -13.92
C GLU A 54 -4.48 19.88 -12.78
N THR A 55 -4.60 21.05 -12.13
CA THR A 55 -3.99 21.28 -10.83
C THR A 55 -4.87 20.70 -9.74
N PHE A 56 -4.27 20.01 -8.78
CA PHE A 56 -4.97 19.58 -7.57
C PHE A 56 -4.26 20.17 -6.34
N GLU A 57 -5.04 20.38 -5.29
CA GLU A 57 -4.55 20.78 -3.98
C GLU A 57 -4.84 19.67 -2.98
N THR A 58 -3.98 19.56 -1.97
CA THR A 58 -4.21 18.60 -0.89
C THR A 58 -3.81 19.16 0.48
N ASP A 59 -4.63 18.91 1.49
CA ASP A 59 -4.38 19.27 2.89
C ASP A 59 -3.25 18.45 3.54
N PHE A 60 -2.65 17.52 2.79
CA PHE A 60 -1.62 16.59 3.27
C PHE A 60 -0.19 16.98 2.86
N ILE A 61 0.01 18.09 2.14
CA ILE A 61 1.35 18.64 1.92
C ILE A 61 2.02 18.92 3.26
N GLY A 62 3.22 18.39 3.46
CA GLY A 62 3.98 18.47 4.69
C GLY A 62 3.49 17.56 5.82
N ALA A 63 2.47 16.73 5.58
CA ALA A 63 2.03 15.73 6.55
C ALA A 63 3.07 14.61 6.70
N SER A 64 3.17 14.06 7.90
CA SER A 64 3.98 12.87 8.17
C SER A 64 3.25 11.60 7.73
N GLU A 65 3.98 10.49 7.60
CA GLU A 65 3.37 9.17 7.38
C GLU A 65 2.37 8.83 8.50
N GLN A 66 2.71 9.14 9.75
CA GLN A 66 1.83 8.92 10.90
C GLN A 66 0.52 9.73 10.80
N ASP A 67 0.56 10.96 10.27
CA ASP A 67 -0.66 11.75 10.04
C ASP A 67 -1.57 11.09 8.99
N CYS A 68 -0.98 10.54 7.91
CA CYS A 68 -1.71 9.81 6.88
C CYS A 68 -2.32 8.51 7.43
N GLN A 69 -1.54 7.74 8.18
CA GLN A 69 -1.95 6.51 8.85
C GLN A 69 -3.12 6.75 9.81
N GLN A 70 -2.99 7.72 10.72
CA GLN A 70 -4.04 8.06 11.69
C GLN A 70 -5.32 8.49 10.98
N TRP A 71 -5.20 9.32 9.95
CA TRP A 71 -6.35 9.75 9.17
C TRP A 71 -7.01 8.57 8.44
N ALA A 72 -6.22 7.66 7.87
CA ALA A 72 -6.74 6.48 7.17
C ALA A 72 -7.52 5.56 8.10
N VAL A 73 -6.98 5.22 9.28
CA VAL A 73 -7.69 4.41 10.30
C VAL A 73 -9.04 5.04 10.68
N GLU A 74 -9.07 6.35 10.87
CA GLU A 74 -10.30 7.07 11.23
C GLU A 74 -11.36 7.03 10.12
N LYS A 75 -10.94 7.03 8.84
CA LYS A 75 -11.83 7.24 7.70
C LYS A 75 -12.17 5.97 6.91
N GLN A 76 -11.27 4.99 6.82
CA GLN A 76 -11.49 3.74 6.07
C GLN A 76 -12.73 2.98 6.59
N SER A 77 -12.94 2.96 7.90
CA SER A 77 -14.12 2.33 8.51
C SER A 77 -15.46 3.01 8.18
N GLN A 78 -15.42 4.28 7.73
CA GLN A 78 -16.62 5.07 7.43
C GLN A 78 -17.11 4.87 5.99
N HIS A 79 -16.30 4.26 5.12
CA HIS A 79 -16.57 4.18 3.69
C HIS A 79 -16.21 2.79 3.13
N ASN A 80 -17.23 2.01 2.75
CA ASN A 80 -17.05 0.68 2.14
C ASN A 80 -16.41 0.67 0.74
N ILE A 81 -16.16 1.84 0.17
CA ILE A 81 -15.48 2.00 -1.12
C ILE A 81 -13.96 2.10 -0.97
N ILE A 82 -13.46 2.29 0.25
CA ILE A 82 -12.03 2.41 0.53
C ILE A 82 -11.52 1.04 0.98
N GLU A 83 -10.38 0.63 0.44
CA GLU A 83 -9.71 -0.57 0.92
C GLU A 83 -9.27 -0.36 2.37
N GLN A 84 -9.48 -1.37 3.21
CA GLN A 84 -9.07 -1.29 4.61
C GLN A 84 -7.58 -1.63 4.72
N ASP A 85 -6.94 -1.14 5.77
CA ASP A 85 -5.60 -1.57 6.18
C ASP A 85 -4.47 -1.36 5.16
N ILE A 86 -4.71 -0.70 4.04
CA ILE A 86 -3.66 -0.37 3.07
C ILE A 86 -3.78 1.06 2.57
N ILE A 87 -2.65 1.76 2.53
CA ILE A 87 -2.53 3.12 2.01
C ILE A 87 -1.31 3.26 1.10
N ALA A 88 -1.32 4.31 0.29
CA ALA A 88 -0.22 4.71 -0.56
C ALA A 88 0.17 6.17 -0.31
N ILE A 89 1.46 6.46 -0.29
CA ILE A 89 2.01 7.79 -0.05
C ILE A 89 3.00 8.14 -1.17
N ALA A 90 2.73 9.25 -1.85
CA ALA A 90 3.66 9.93 -2.72
C ALA A 90 4.36 11.05 -1.93
N ASP A 91 5.63 10.86 -1.65
CA ASP A 91 6.48 11.77 -0.88
C ASP A 91 7.59 12.38 -1.75
N VAL A 92 8.54 13.09 -1.14
CA VAL A 92 9.67 13.70 -1.87
C VAL A 92 10.52 12.66 -2.62
N ARG A 93 10.59 11.43 -2.10
CA ARG A 93 11.38 10.34 -2.69
C ARG A 93 10.71 9.81 -3.95
N SER A 94 9.38 9.86 -4.03
CA SER A 94 8.63 9.45 -5.22
C SER A 94 9.06 10.16 -6.50
N VAL A 95 9.48 11.42 -6.40
CA VAL A 95 9.99 12.18 -7.55
C VAL A 95 11.38 11.71 -7.96
N THR A 96 12.24 11.45 -6.97
CA THR A 96 13.65 11.16 -7.18
C THR A 96 13.84 9.77 -7.77
N ASP A 97 13.16 8.78 -7.19
CA ASP A 97 13.39 7.36 -7.48
C ASP A 97 12.26 6.76 -8.33
N SER A 98 11.21 7.54 -8.64
CA SER A 98 10.01 7.07 -9.33
C SER A 98 9.26 5.94 -8.60
N THR A 99 9.35 5.90 -7.27
CA THR A 99 8.73 4.85 -6.42
C THR A 99 7.53 5.36 -5.62
N LEU A 100 6.61 4.48 -5.25
CA LEU A 100 5.49 4.76 -4.35
C LEU A 100 5.71 4.05 -3.01
N LEU A 101 5.38 4.69 -1.89
CA LEU A 101 5.32 4.00 -0.60
C LEU A 101 3.93 3.38 -0.44
N MET A 102 3.82 2.07 -0.40
CA MET A 102 2.63 1.40 0.10
C MET A 102 2.84 1.00 1.56
N GLN A 103 1.83 1.17 2.39
CA GLN A 103 1.86 0.74 3.79
C GLN A 103 0.66 -0.15 4.06
N HIS A 104 0.88 -1.29 4.70
CA HIS A 104 -0.17 -2.23 5.09
C HIS A 104 -0.21 -2.39 6.60
N TYR A 105 -1.37 -2.23 7.21
CA TYR A 105 -1.62 -2.35 8.64
C TYR A 105 -1.94 -3.80 8.98
N VAL A 106 -1.19 -4.38 9.90
CA VAL A 106 -1.47 -5.73 10.39
C VAL A 106 -2.03 -5.65 11.79
N HIS A 107 -3.29 -6.02 11.96
CA HIS A 107 -3.96 -6.09 13.25
C HIS A 107 -3.32 -7.15 14.15
N LYS A 108 -3.42 -6.94 15.46
CA LYS A 108 -3.19 -8.01 16.43
C LYS A 108 -4.31 -9.05 16.35
N GLU A 109 -4.00 -10.30 16.68
CA GLU A 109 -5.00 -11.35 16.83
C GLU A 109 -6.07 -11.00 17.87
N ALA A 110 -7.26 -11.57 17.73
CA ALA A 110 -8.28 -11.48 18.75
C ALA A 110 -7.85 -12.22 20.03
N ASP A 111 -8.38 -11.80 21.18
CA ASP A 111 -8.05 -12.44 22.46
C ASP A 111 -8.36 -13.95 22.42
N GLY A 112 -7.32 -14.77 22.59
CA GLY A 112 -7.42 -16.23 22.61
C GLY A 112 -7.09 -16.92 21.28
N GLU A 113 -6.76 -16.17 20.23
CA GLU A 113 -6.19 -16.72 19.00
C GLU A 113 -4.66 -16.82 19.11
N GLU A 114 -4.10 -17.95 18.66
CA GLU A 114 -2.65 -18.12 18.61
C GLU A 114 -2.08 -17.52 17.32
N PRO A 115 -0.96 -16.79 17.43
CA PRO A 115 -0.28 -16.26 16.26
C PRO A 115 0.20 -17.38 15.35
N LEU A 116 -0.08 -17.25 14.06
CA LEU A 116 0.36 -18.23 13.07
C LEU A 116 1.88 -18.25 12.95
N GLN A 117 2.42 -19.46 12.85
CA GLN A 117 3.84 -19.69 12.64
C GLN A 117 4.10 -20.17 11.22
N PHE A 118 5.14 -19.61 10.62
CA PHE A 118 5.56 -19.83 9.24
C PHE A 118 6.94 -20.47 9.22
N GLY A 119 7.02 -21.75 9.61
CA GLY A 119 8.25 -22.54 9.52
C GLY A 119 9.49 -21.82 10.08
N ARG A 120 10.50 -21.65 9.20
CA ARG A 120 11.77 -20.98 9.53
C ARG A 120 11.64 -19.49 9.91
N TYR A 121 10.55 -18.83 9.52
CA TYR A 121 10.33 -17.41 9.79
C TYR A 121 9.72 -17.15 11.18
N GLY A 122 9.13 -18.18 11.80
CA GLY A 122 8.34 -18.01 13.01
C GLY A 122 7.08 -17.19 12.73
N VAL A 123 6.74 -16.28 13.62
CA VAL A 123 5.53 -15.45 13.49
C VAL A 123 5.75 -14.30 12.51
N LEU A 124 4.85 -14.15 11.53
CA LEU A 124 4.89 -13.07 10.53
C LEU A 124 3.58 -12.27 10.49
N PRO A 125 3.66 -10.95 10.27
CA PRO A 125 4.85 -10.12 10.55
C PRO A 125 5.24 -10.19 12.03
N ARG A 126 6.50 -9.88 12.34
CA ARG A 126 7.03 -9.92 13.73
C ARG A 126 6.35 -8.91 14.65
N GLU A 127 5.99 -7.76 14.10
CA GLU A 127 5.31 -6.67 14.80
C GLU A 127 3.88 -6.55 14.27
N ARG A 128 2.94 -6.32 15.18
CA ARG A 128 1.50 -6.19 14.91
C ARG A 128 0.95 -4.94 15.55
N ASP A 129 -0.29 -4.63 15.18
CA ASP A 129 -0.95 -3.37 15.54
C ASP A 129 -0.12 -2.18 15.02
N THR A 130 0.44 -2.34 13.81
CA THR A 130 1.35 -1.37 13.20
C THR A 130 1.32 -1.47 11.67
N TRP A 131 1.77 -0.40 11.04
CA TRP A 131 1.94 -0.28 9.59
C TRP A 131 3.28 -0.88 9.14
N HIS A 132 3.28 -1.55 8.00
CA HIS A 132 4.46 -2.14 7.37
C HIS A 132 4.70 -1.57 5.99
N ASP A 133 5.94 -1.12 5.75
CA ASP A 133 6.28 -0.31 4.58
C ASP A 133 6.80 -1.11 3.40
N PHE A 134 6.31 -0.82 2.21
CA PHE A 134 6.77 -1.36 0.94
C PHE A 134 6.97 -0.22 -0.06
N ARG A 135 8.23 0.19 -0.24
CA ARG A 135 8.59 1.14 -1.31
C ARG A 135 8.70 0.39 -2.62
N ILE A 136 7.89 0.71 -3.62
CA ILE A 136 7.76 -0.11 -4.84
C ILE A 136 7.77 0.73 -6.12
N ASP A 137 7.96 0.07 -7.26
CA ASP A 137 7.52 0.63 -8.55
C ASP A 137 5.98 0.71 -8.56
N PRO A 138 5.38 1.87 -8.91
CA PRO A 138 3.93 2.03 -8.95
C PRO A 138 3.19 1.01 -9.82
N SER A 139 3.83 0.46 -10.86
CA SER A 139 3.20 -0.57 -11.70
C SER A 139 2.97 -1.89 -10.97
N GLY A 140 3.65 -2.10 -9.83
CA GLY A 140 3.46 -3.26 -8.97
C GLY A 140 2.37 -3.08 -7.92
N ALA A 141 1.77 -1.90 -7.79
CA ALA A 141 0.87 -1.61 -6.67
C ALA A 141 -0.37 -2.51 -6.60
N ASP A 142 -0.92 -2.91 -7.76
CA ASP A 142 -2.05 -3.85 -7.79
C ASP A 142 -1.66 -5.24 -7.28
N ASN A 143 -0.44 -5.71 -7.58
CA ASN A 143 0.06 -6.98 -7.06
C ASN A 143 0.30 -6.92 -5.54
N VAL A 144 0.75 -5.78 -5.01
CA VAL A 144 0.89 -5.60 -3.55
C VAL A 144 -0.48 -5.63 -2.87
N LEU A 145 -1.44 -4.89 -3.42
CA LEU A 145 -2.83 -4.89 -2.95
C LEU A 145 -3.42 -6.31 -3.00
N ALA A 146 -3.34 -6.99 -4.14
CA ALA A 146 -3.83 -8.35 -4.33
C ALA A 146 -3.20 -9.32 -3.33
N ALA A 147 -1.88 -9.26 -3.15
CA ALA A 147 -1.16 -10.17 -2.28
C ALA A 147 -1.49 -9.99 -0.80
N LEU A 148 -1.64 -8.74 -0.34
CA LEU A 148 -1.81 -8.46 1.09
C LEU A 148 -3.28 -8.50 1.54
N GLU A 149 -4.22 -8.16 0.67
CA GLU A 149 -5.66 -8.11 1.02
C GLU A 149 -6.49 -9.29 0.51
N TYR A 150 -6.06 -9.93 -0.59
CA TYR A 150 -6.90 -10.91 -1.31
C TYR A 150 -6.29 -12.31 -1.42
N VAL A 151 -5.00 -12.46 -1.16
CA VAL A 151 -4.32 -13.76 -1.06
C VAL A 151 -4.24 -14.18 0.40
N THR A 152 -4.39 -15.47 0.65
CA THR A 152 -4.30 -16.05 2.00
C THR A 152 -2.93 -15.76 2.61
N PHE A 153 -2.88 -15.33 3.87
CA PHE A 153 -1.64 -14.94 4.54
C PHE A 153 -0.61 -16.08 4.57
N GLU A 154 -1.03 -17.36 4.54
CA GLU A 154 -0.16 -18.54 4.42
C GLU A 154 0.74 -18.48 3.18
N VAL A 155 0.25 -17.82 2.13
CA VAL A 155 0.95 -17.68 0.84
C VAL A 155 1.73 -16.37 0.80
N SER A 156 1.09 -15.25 1.13
CA SER A 156 1.68 -13.93 0.93
C SER A 156 2.66 -13.51 2.02
N TYR A 157 2.43 -13.86 3.29
CA TYR A 157 3.26 -13.35 4.38
C TYR A 157 4.70 -13.88 4.37
N PRO A 158 4.98 -15.17 4.08
CA PRO A 158 6.35 -15.64 3.91
C PRO A 158 7.14 -14.85 2.86
N VAL A 159 6.48 -14.41 1.79
CA VAL A 159 7.12 -13.64 0.72
C VAL A 159 7.29 -12.17 1.12
N TYR A 160 6.20 -11.50 1.51
CA TYR A 160 6.22 -10.05 1.76
C TYR A 160 6.88 -9.68 3.09
N PHE A 161 6.76 -10.51 4.13
CA PHE A 161 7.38 -10.25 5.45
C PHE A 161 8.59 -11.13 5.71
N GLY A 162 8.56 -12.40 5.31
CA GLY A 162 9.67 -13.34 5.54
C GLY A 162 10.88 -13.06 4.65
N HIS A 163 10.65 -12.79 3.35
CA HIS A 163 11.70 -12.47 2.37
C HIS A 163 11.90 -10.97 2.15
N LYS A 164 11.31 -10.10 2.98
CA LYS A 164 11.32 -8.65 2.78
C LYS A 164 12.73 -8.09 2.54
N GLU A 165 13.68 -8.47 3.39
CA GLU A 165 15.07 -8.03 3.30
C GLU A 165 15.77 -8.52 2.01
N GLU A 166 15.45 -9.72 1.54
CA GLU A 166 16.06 -10.32 0.33
C GLU A 166 15.44 -9.80 -0.98
N LEU A 167 14.22 -9.29 -0.90
CA LEU A 167 13.46 -8.70 -1.99
C LEU A 167 13.57 -7.19 -2.05
N THR A 168 14.22 -6.57 -1.08
CA THR A 168 14.47 -5.14 -1.03
C THR A 168 15.90 -4.87 -1.51
N ASP A 169 16.05 -3.98 -2.49
CA ASP A 169 17.36 -3.61 -3.02
C ASP A 169 18.16 -2.70 -2.07
N GLU A 170 19.39 -2.35 -2.46
CA GLU A 170 20.26 -1.47 -1.67
C GLU A 170 19.71 -0.03 -1.50
N HIS A 171 18.73 0.37 -2.31
CA HIS A 171 18.03 1.64 -2.20
C HIS A 171 16.76 1.51 -1.34
N GLY A 172 16.42 0.33 -0.83
CA GLY A 172 15.20 0.14 -0.05
C GLY A 172 13.95 -0.03 -0.91
N VAL A 173 14.07 -0.39 -2.19
CA VAL A 173 12.93 -0.65 -3.10
C VAL A 173 12.65 -2.14 -3.16
N PHE A 174 11.41 -2.52 -2.88
CA PHE A 174 10.93 -3.90 -2.86
C PHE A 174 10.54 -4.36 -4.28
N ASP A 175 11.12 -5.48 -4.72
CA ASP A 175 10.89 -6.09 -6.03
C ASP A 175 9.59 -6.91 -6.04
N VAL A 176 8.49 -6.21 -6.31
CA VAL A 176 7.14 -6.80 -6.41
C VAL A 176 7.07 -7.89 -7.48
N ALA A 177 7.76 -7.73 -8.61
CA ALA A 177 7.70 -8.70 -9.69
C ALA A 177 8.38 -10.02 -9.29
N ARG A 178 9.47 -9.95 -8.52
CA ARG A 178 10.11 -11.13 -7.95
C ARG A 178 9.27 -11.74 -6.82
N ALA A 179 8.66 -10.93 -5.97
CA ALA A 179 7.71 -11.41 -4.96
C ALA A 179 6.57 -12.22 -5.59
N GLN A 180 5.98 -11.71 -6.67
CA GLN A 180 4.91 -12.38 -7.40
C GLN A 180 5.34 -13.76 -7.94
N ARG A 181 6.53 -13.84 -8.56
CA ARG A 181 7.07 -15.11 -9.05
C ARG A 181 7.27 -16.14 -7.94
N LEU A 182 7.77 -15.70 -6.77
CA LEU A 182 7.97 -16.60 -5.62
C LEU A 182 6.64 -17.16 -5.09
N MET A 183 5.54 -16.39 -5.14
CA MET A 183 4.23 -16.89 -4.77
C MET A 183 3.65 -17.87 -5.81
N GLU A 184 3.90 -17.63 -7.11
CA GLU A 184 3.40 -18.48 -8.21
C GLU A 184 4.15 -19.82 -8.33
N ASP A 185 5.46 -19.82 -8.08
CA ASP A 185 6.32 -21.00 -8.25
C ASP A 185 6.09 -22.07 -7.15
N GLU A 186 5.23 -21.79 -6.16
CA GLU A 186 4.94 -22.65 -4.99
C GLU A 186 6.22 -23.26 -4.38
N ASP A 187 7.31 -22.47 -4.30
CA ASP A 187 8.62 -22.99 -3.88
C ASP A 187 8.47 -23.67 -2.51
N PRO A 188 8.65 -25.01 -2.42
CA PRO A 188 8.38 -25.73 -1.19
C PRO A 188 9.20 -25.21 -0.01
N SER A 189 10.37 -24.62 -0.27
CA SER A 189 11.25 -24.05 0.76
C SER A 189 10.72 -22.77 1.40
N ILE A 190 9.71 -22.14 0.79
CA ILE A 190 8.99 -20.97 1.31
C ILE A 190 7.82 -21.41 2.20
N PHE A 191 7.25 -22.59 1.91
CA PHE A 191 6.04 -23.14 2.53
C PHE A 191 6.31 -24.36 3.42
N GLU A 192 7.53 -24.55 3.92
CA GLU A 192 7.83 -25.56 4.94
C GLU A 192 7.15 -25.15 6.26
N PHE A 193 5.87 -25.50 6.43
CA PHE A 193 5.09 -25.33 7.66
C PHE A 193 5.46 -26.36 8.73
#